data_AF-A0A7Z9QLC1-F1
#
_entry.id   AF-A0A7Z9QLC1-F1
#
_cell.length_a   1.000
_cell.length_b   1.000
_cell.length_c   1.000
_cell.angle_alpha   90.00
_cell.angle_beta   90.00
_cell.angle_gamma   90.00
#
_symmetry.space_group_name_H-M   'P 1'
#
loop_
_entity.id
_entity.type
_entity.pdbx_description
1 polymer ?
#
loop_
_entity_poly.entity_id
_entity_poly.type
_entity_poly.pdbx_seq_one_letter_code
_entity_poly.pdbx_strand_id
1 'polypeptide(L)'
;MAANKSLLIVCPDELRQQLVEALLFYTDAAYPPGGAECGQVARVSLTDTANVLQGEPDVDTGGVEISRRIRAMLKTAINYYVDSFEAAEGSVCSSQRELLLSAGNGDLIELDVFDRAVEQDGAKLSMRLR
;
A
#
# COMPACT_ATOMS: atom_id res chain seq x y z
N MET A 1 -27.53 -6.93 7.57
CA MET A 1 -26.67 -5.80 7.16
C MET A 1 -25.56 -6.37 6.29
N ALA A 2 -25.53 -6.06 4.99
CA ALA A 2 -24.49 -6.57 4.10
C ALA A 2 -23.15 -5.97 4.52
N ALA A 3 -22.22 -6.81 5.00
CA ALA A 3 -20.86 -6.38 5.26
C ALA A 3 -20.29 -5.80 3.96
N ASN A 4 -19.98 -4.50 3.97
CA ASN A 4 -19.49 -3.80 2.79
C ASN A 4 -18.27 -4.56 2.24
N LYS A 5 -18.33 -4.97 0.96
CA LYS A 5 -17.32 -5.84 0.33
C LYS A 5 -16.05 -5.08 -0.06
N SER A 6 -16.16 -3.76 -0.18
CA SER A 6 -15.08 -2.86 -0.53
C SER A 6 -14.58 -2.03 0.67
N LEU A 7 -13.37 -1.54 0.52
CA LEU A 7 -12.66 -0.62 1.38
C LEU A 7 -12.35 0.61 0.54
N LEU A 8 -12.84 1.77 0.95
CA LEU A 8 -12.53 3.04 0.31
C LEU A 8 -11.19 3.56 0.85
N ILE A 9 -10.28 3.92 -0.04
CA ILE A 9 -8.97 4.50 0.28
C ILE A 9 -9.01 5.96 -0.16
N VAL A 10 -9.02 6.88 0.81
CA VAL A 10 -8.96 8.33 0.59
C VAL A 10 -7.65 8.83 1.16
N CYS A 11 -6.67 9.08 0.30
CA CYS A 11 -5.35 9.55 0.70
C CYS A 11 -4.68 10.32 -0.45
N PRO A 12 -3.60 11.09 -0.17
CA PRO A 12 -2.85 11.81 -1.18
C PRO A 12 -2.24 10.85 -2.21
N ASP A 13 -2.02 11.34 -3.43
CA ASP A 13 -1.49 10.54 -4.53
C ASP A 13 -0.13 9.93 -4.19
N GLU A 14 0.72 10.65 -3.46
CA GLU A 14 2.04 10.18 -3.03
C GLU A 14 1.95 9.01 -2.05
N LEU A 15 1.04 9.05 -1.08
CA LEU A 15 0.81 7.94 -0.17
C LEU A 15 0.20 6.75 -0.91
N ARG A 16 -0.73 7.02 -1.84
CA ARG A 16 -1.33 5.98 -2.69
C ARG A 16 -0.27 5.27 -3.54
N GLN A 17 0.69 6.00 -4.09
CA GLN A 17 1.84 5.43 -4.81
C GLN A 17 2.69 4.53 -3.90
N GLN A 18 2.93 4.92 -2.65
CA GLN A 18 3.66 4.06 -1.69
C GLN A 18 2.89 2.78 -1.37
N LEU A 19 1.55 2.80 -1.27
CA LEU A 19 0.74 1.59 -1.09
C LEU A 19 0.85 0.65 -2.30
N VAL A 20 0.86 1.22 -3.50
CA VAL A 20 1.07 0.49 -4.77
C VAL A 20 2.46 -0.15 -4.80
N GLU A 21 3.51 0.62 -4.50
CA GLU A 21 4.88 0.11 -4.43
C GLU A 21 5.00 -1.03 -3.42
N ALA A 22 4.44 -0.85 -2.22
CA ALA A 22 4.46 -1.87 -1.18
C ALA A 22 3.80 -3.19 -1.65
N LEU A 23 2.64 -3.10 -2.29
CA LEU A 23 1.95 -4.27 -2.84
C LEU A 23 2.77 -4.97 -3.92
N LEU A 24 3.30 -4.23 -4.89
CA LEU A 24 4.08 -4.81 -5.98
C LEU A 24 5.38 -5.42 -5.48
N PHE A 25 6.10 -4.71 -4.61
CA PHE A 25 7.35 -5.17 -4.00
C PHE A 25 7.15 -6.46 -3.20
N TYR A 26 6.10 -6.51 -2.37
CA TYR A 26 5.74 -7.74 -1.66
C TYR A 26 5.32 -8.86 -2.60
N THR A 27 4.56 -8.55 -3.66
CA THR A 27 4.07 -9.53 -4.62
C THR A 27 5.23 -10.20 -5.37
N ASP A 28 6.25 -9.45 -5.76
CA ASP A 28 7.44 -10.00 -6.41
C ASP A 28 8.29 -10.86 -5.48
N ALA A 29 8.39 -10.46 -4.20
CA ALA A 29 9.13 -11.22 -3.20
C ALA A 29 8.41 -12.53 -2.79
N ALA A 30 7.11 -12.46 -2.52
CA ALA A 30 6.33 -13.58 -1.98
C ALA A 30 5.78 -14.52 -3.07
N TYR A 31 5.48 -13.98 -4.25
CA TYR A 31 4.85 -14.70 -5.35
C TYR A 31 5.58 -14.42 -6.68
N PRO A 32 6.84 -14.87 -6.81
CA PRO A 32 7.61 -14.63 -8.03
C PRO A 32 6.95 -15.26 -9.26
N PRO A 33 7.17 -14.70 -10.47
CA PRO A 33 6.65 -15.26 -11.71
C PRO A 33 7.17 -16.69 -11.92
N GLY A 34 6.30 -17.57 -12.40
CA GLY A 34 6.64 -18.98 -12.63
C GLY A 34 6.63 -19.87 -11.37
N GLY A 35 6.20 -19.34 -10.22
CA GLY A 35 5.90 -20.14 -9.02
C GLY A 35 4.66 -21.05 -9.18
N ALA A 36 4.31 -21.78 -8.11
CA ALA A 36 3.17 -22.70 -8.09
C ALA A 36 1.84 -22.02 -8.50
N GLU A 37 0.91 -22.78 -9.10
CA GLU A 37 -0.36 -22.26 -9.61
C GLU A 37 -1.16 -21.45 -8.58
N CYS A 38 -1.21 -21.93 -7.33
CA CYS A 38 -1.89 -21.22 -6.24
C CYS A 38 -1.23 -19.86 -5.91
N GLY A 39 0.10 -19.77 -6.01
CA GLY A 39 0.85 -18.52 -5.84
C GLY A 39 0.58 -17.52 -6.97
N GLN A 40 0.38 -18.00 -8.20
CA GLN A 40 0.05 -17.12 -9.34
C GLN A 40 -1.33 -16.49 -9.21
N VAL A 41 -2.30 -17.18 -8.61
CA VAL A 41 -3.63 -16.58 -8.32
C VAL A 41 -3.51 -15.43 -7.31
N ALA A 42 -2.70 -15.60 -6.25
CA ALA A 42 -2.43 -14.53 -5.29
C ALA A 42 -1.71 -13.34 -5.95
N ARG A 43 -0.71 -13.62 -6.80
CA ARG A 43 -0.01 -12.61 -7.59
C ARG A 43 -0.97 -11.77 -8.42
N VAL A 44 -1.85 -12.40 -9.20
CA VAL A 44 -2.85 -11.70 -10.02
C VAL A 44 -3.75 -10.82 -9.15
N SER A 45 -4.28 -11.36 -8.04
CA SER A 45 -5.17 -10.58 -7.17
C SER A 45 -4.49 -9.36 -6.55
N LEU A 46 -3.21 -9.45 -6.19
CA LEU A 46 -2.45 -8.35 -5.61
C LEU A 46 -2.10 -7.30 -6.67
N THR A 47 -1.66 -7.74 -7.85
CA THR A 47 -1.39 -6.85 -8.99
C THR A 47 -2.65 -6.11 -9.45
N ASP A 48 -3.79 -6.79 -9.53
CA ASP A 48 -5.08 -6.15 -9.85
C ASP A 48 -5.45 -5.10 -8.81
N THR A 49 -5.20 -5.36 -7.53
CA THR A 49 -5.42 -4.36 -6.47
C THR A 49 -4.49 -3.17 -6.63
N ALA A 50 -3.22 -3.39 -6.96
CA ALA A 50 -2.26 -2.31 -7.22
C ALA A 50 -2.70 -1.47 -8.44
N ASN A 51 -3.19 -2.10 -9.51
CA ASN A 51 -3.72 -1.41 -10.68
C ASN A 51 -4.95 -0.55 -10.32
N VAL A 52 -5.83 -1.05 -9.46
CA VAL A 52 -6.97 -0.28 -8.97
C VAL A 52 -6.50 0.94 -8.16
N LEU A 53 -5.54 0.79 -7.26
CA LEU A 53 -4.95 1.90 -6.48
C LEU A 53 -4.22 2.92 -7.36
N GLN A 54 -3.62 2.50 -8.48
CA GLN A 54 -3.03 3.41 -9.47
C GLN A 54 -4.09 4.18 -10.29
N GLY A 55 -5.34 3.71 -10.29
CA GLY A 55 -6.45 4.35 -10.99
C GLY A 55 -6.76 5.75 -10.46
N GLU A 56 -7.52 6.50 -11.25
CA GLU A 56 -8.04 7.79 -10.83
C GLU A 56 -9.06 7.61 -9.69
N PRO A 57 -9.00 8.45 -8.63
CA PRO A 57 -10.03 8.46 -7.61
C PRO A 57 -11.40 8.75 -8.22
N ASP A 58 -12.42 8.10 -7.66
CA ASP A 58 -13.81 8.37 -8.02
C ASP A 58 -14.19 9.81 -7.66
N VAL A 59 -14.91 10.49 -8.57
CA VAL A 59 -15.20 11.93 -8.46
C VAL A 59 -16.12 12.25 -7.28
N ASP A 60 -17.03 11.33 -6.94
CA ASP A 60 -18.02 11.53 -5.87
C ASP A 60 -17.43 11.24 -4.49
N THR A 61 -16.52 10.27 -4.40
CA THR A 61 -15.94 9.81 -3.12
C THR A 61 -14.55 10.37 -2.83
N GLY A 62 -13.84 10.85 -3.86
CA GLY A 62 -12.45 11.32 -3.76
C GLY A 62 -11.44 10.21 -3.45
N GLY A 63 -11.82 8.95 -3.61
CA GLY A 63 -10.99 7.81 -3.24
C GLY A 63 -11.09 6.64 -4.21
N VAL A 64 -10.36 5.57 -3.90
CA VAL A 64 -10.35 4.33 -4.68
C VAL A 64 -10.92 3.20 -3.83
N GLU A 65 -11.86 2.43 -4.39
CA GLU A 65 -12.41 1.25 -3.73
C GLU A 65 -11.62 -0.03 -4.06
N ILE A 66 -11.11 -0.70 -3.02
CA ILE A 66 -10.46 -2.01 -3.13
C ILE A 66 -11.23 -3.08 -2.36
N SER A 67 -11.00 -4.36 -2.66
CA SER A 67 -11.63 -5.47 -1.91
C SER A 67 -11.12 -5.55 -0.47
N ARG A 68 -12.02 -5.65 0.53
CA ARG A 68 -11.62 -5.83 1.94
C ARG A 68 -10.79 -7.08 2.19
N ARG A 69 -10.90 -8.08 1.32
CA ARG A 69 -10.14 -9.34 1.43
C ARG A 69 -8.63 -9.12 1.33
N ILE A 70 -8.21 -8.05 0.66
CA ILE A 70 -6.79 -7.73 0.48
C ILE A 70 -6.18 -7.11 1.73
N ARG A 71 -6.96 -6.61 2.69
CA ARG A 71 -6.49 -5.81 3.84
C ARG A 71 -5.37 -6.50 4.62
N ALA A 72 -5.50 -7.80 4.88
CA ALA A 72 -4.47 -8.57 5.59
C ALA A 72 -3.16 -8.63 4.78
N MET A 73 -3.25 -8.85 3.47
CA MET A 73 -2.08 -8.88 2.59
C MET A 73 -1.48 -7.49 2.41
N LEU A 74 -2.30 -6.44 2.29
CA LEU A 74 -1.85 -5.05 2.23
C LEU A 74 -1.06 -4.67 3.48
N LYS A 75 -1.56 -5.01 4.68
CA LYS A 75 -0.82 -4.82 5.94
C LYS A 75 0.54 -5.53 5.93
N THR A 76 0.58 -6.78 5.48
CA THR A 76 1.85 -7.53 5.36
C THR A 76 2.79 -6.87 4.36
N ALA A 77 2.27 -6.43 3.21
CA ALA A 77 3.04 -5.75 2.18
C ALA A 77 3.64 -4.42 2.67
N ILE A 78 2.85 -3.60 3.38
CA ILE A 78 3.32 -2.34 3.99
C ILE A 78 4.47 -2.62 4.96
N ASN A 79 4.29 -3.56 5.90
CA ASN A 79 5.35 -3.87 6.86
C ASN A 79 6.62 -4.37 6.14
N TYR A 80 6.47 -5.29 5.19
CA TYR A 80 7.61 -5.81 4.45
C TYR A 80 8.35 -4.73 3.66
N TYR A 81 7.62 -3.82 3.01
CA TYR A 81 8.17 -2.70 2.28
C TYR A 81 8.95 -1.74 3.18
N VAL A 82 8.36 -1.33 4.31
CA VAL A 82 9.04 -0.44 5.27
C VAL A 82 10.25 -1.14 5.88
N ASP A 83 10.12 -2.39 6.36
CA ASP A 83 11.23 -3.14 6.94
C ASP A 83 12.39 -3.29 5.94
N SER A 84 12.08 -3.52 4.66
CA SER A 84 13.08 -3.63 3.59
C SER A 84 13.76 -2.30 3.28
N PHE A 85 13.02 -1.19 3.30
CA PHE A 85 13.56 0.15 3.15
C PHE A 85 14.48 0.51 4.32
N GLU A 86 14.02 0.32 5.56
CA GLU A 86 14.79 0.61 6.77
C GLU A 86 16.09 -0.21 6.82
N ALA A 87 16.05 -1.48 6.41
CA ALA A 87 17.24 -2.33 6.31
C ALA A 87 18.24 -1.85 5.24
N ALA A 88 17.76 -1.26 4.14
CA ALA A 88 18.61 -0.79 3.05
C ALA A 88 19.23 0.59 3.33
N GLU A 89 18.43 1.52 3.86
CA GLU A 89 18.81 2.92 4.05
C GLU A 89 19.31 3.23 5.48
N GLY A 90 19.17 2.29 6.42
CA GLY A 90 19.58 2.48 7.81
C GLY A 90 18.78 3.57 8.56
N SER A 91 17.59 3.88 8.07
CA SER A 91 16.67 4.88 8.64
C SER A 91 15.46 4.18 9.27
N VAL A 92 14.73 4.86 10.16
CA VAL A 92 13.49 4.36 10.76
C VAL A 92 12.33 5.21 10.24
N CYS A 93 11.27 4.57 9.73
CA CYS A 93 10.13 5.22 9.09
C CYS A 93 8.83 4.89 9.83
N SER A 94 8.80 5.14 11.14
CA SER A 94 7.68 4.73 12.00
C SER A 94 6.41 5.53 11.71
N SER A 95 6.54 6.84 11.48
CA SER A 95 5.38 7.72 11.24
C SER A 95 4.73 7.40 9.89
N GLN A 96 5.52 7.24 8.82
CA GLN A 96 4.99 6.82 7.52
C GLN A 96 4.39 5.41 7.56
N ARG A 97 5.00 4.47 8.29
CA ARG A 97 4.44 3.11 8.47
C ARG A 97 3.05 3.16 9.07
N GLU A 98 2.85 3.94 10.13
CA GLU A 98 1.56 4.10 10.79
C GLU A 98 0.51 4.68 9.81
N LEU A 99 0.87 5.72 9.06
CA LEU A 99 -0.04 6.32 8.08
C LEU A 99 -0.42 5.36 6.95
N LEU A 100 0.53 4.60 6.41
CA LEU A 100 0.25 3.59 5.39
C LEU A 100 -0.72 2.52 5.93
N LEU A 101 -0.53 2.09 7.18
CA LEU A 101 -1.42 1.13 7.83
C LEU A 101 -2.82 1.70 8.07
N SER A 102 -2.93 2.96 8.48
CA SER A 102 -4.20 3.67 8.64
C SER A 102 -4.94 3.84 7.31
N ALA A 103 -4.25 4.30 6.26
CA ALA A 103 -4.80 4.37 4.91
C ALA A 103 -5.29 2.98 4.44
N GLY A 104 -4.48 1.93 4.62
CA GLY A 104 -4.84 0.55 4.33
C GLY A 104 -5.98 -0.03 5.19
N ASN A 105 -6.42 0.68 6.22
CA ASN A 105 -7.62 0.39 7.01
C ASN A 105 -8.85 1.20 6.58
N GLY A 106 -8.70 2.12 5.62
CA GLY A 106 -9.75 3.01 5.13
C GLY A 106 -9.87 4.32 5.92
N ASP A 107 -8.87 4.66 6.73
CA ASP A 107 -8.83 5.97 7.38
C ASP A 107 -8.50 7.04 6.33
N LEU A 108 -9.14 8.20 6.43
CA LEU A 108 -8.83 9.35 5.58
C LEU A 108 -7.50 9.95 6.02
N ILE A 109 -6.57 10.07 5.08
CA ILE A 109 -5.28 10.73 5.31
C ILE A 109 -5.23 12.01 4.48
N GLU A 110 -4.89 13.13 5.12
CA GLU A 110 -4.67 14.42 4.45
C GLU A 110 -3.20 14.58 4.06
N LEU A 111 -2.93 15.45 3.07
CA LEU A 111 -1.58 15.65 2.53
C LEU A 111 -0.62 16.25 3.57
N ASP A 112 -1.08 17.20 4.38
CA ASP A 112 -0.27 17.82 5.43
C ASP A 112 0.11 16.82 6.53
N VAL A 113 -0.78 15.87 6.86
CA VAL A 113 -0.48 14.77 7.79
C VAL A 113 0.62 13.88 7.22
N PHE A 114 0.56 13.57 5.92
CA PHE A 114 1.58 12.79 5.24
C PHE A 114 2.93 13.51 5.18
N ASP A 115 2.95 14.79 4.79
CA ASP A 115 4.17 15.60 4.74
C ASP A 115 4.87 15.66 6.10
N ARG A 116 4.10 15.86 7.18
CA ARG A 116 4.63 15.86 8.55
C ARG A 116 5.25 14.53 8.95
N ALA A 117 4.68 13.41 8.52
CA ALA A 117 5.27 12.10 8.80
C ALA A 117 6.59 11.90 8.05
N VAL A 118 6.67 12.33 6.79
CA VAL A 118 7.92 12.32 6.00
C VAL A 118 8.98 13.20 6.67
N GLU A 119 8.61 14.39 7.14
CA GLU A 119 9.51 15.29 7.87
C GLU A 119 10.00 14.68 9.19
N GLN A 120 9.14 13.99 9.94
CA GLN A 120 9.48 13.34 11.20
C GLN A 120 10.46 12.18 11.02
N ASP A 121 10.24 11.35 10.00
CA ASP A 121 11.09 10.20 9.70
C ASP A 121 12.41 10.64 9.02
N GLY A 122 12.46 11.84 8.45
CA GLY A 122 13.65 12.41 7.80
C GLY A 122 14.01 11.76 6.46
N ALA A 123 13.20 10.81 5.98
CA ALA A 123 13.34 10.12 4.71
C ALA A 123 11.96 9.80 4.14
N LYS A 124 11.79 9.88 2.82
CA LYS A 124 10.55 9.47 2.14
C LYS A 124 10.68 8.03 1.67
N LEU A 125 9.72 7.18 2.01
CA LEU A 125 9.67 5.82 1.48
C LEU A 125 9.55 5.86 -0.05
N SER A 126 10.51 5.26 -0.74
CA SER A 126 10.55 5.12 -2.19
C SER A 126 11.58 4.05 -2.53
N MET A 127 11.14 2.84 -2.92
CA MET A 127 12.05 1.80 -3.40
C MET A 127 11.91 1.67 -4.91
N ARG A 128 13.04 1.66 -5.63
CA ARG A 128 13.03 1.37 -7.06
C ARG A 128 12.63 -0.10 -7.26
N LEU A 129 11.41 -0.32 -7.75
CA LEU A 129 11.00 -1.60 -8.33
C LEU A 129 11.96 -1.92 -9.48
N ARG A 130 12.58 -3.10 -9.45
CA ARG A 130 13.64 -3.52 -10.38
C ARG A 130 13.09 -4.01 -11.71
#